data_AF-A0A835AII8-F1
#
_entry.id   AF-A0A835AII8-F1
#
_cell.length_a   1.000
_cell.length_b   1.000
_cell.length_c   1.000
_cell.angle_alpha   90.00
_cell.angle_beta   90.00
_cell.angle_gamma   90.00
#
_symmetry.space_group_name_H-M   'P 1'
#
loop_
_entity.id
_entity.type
_entity.pdbx_description
1 polymer ?
#
loop_
_entity_poly.entity_id
_entity_poly.type
_entity_poly.pdbx_seq_one_letter_code
_entity_poly.pdbx_strand_id
1 'polypeptide(L)'
;MWVAAGMDKPSCSRFGRGIKVSKRFRFCRRDEFGTRSQRGGHEWVKKTPLGLELSLKTELRVIMEFYKIGGIGEWDEYKQHLPTMNAHLATIAAALERYKAGRVERGLFPLVPKQTSAGFWIHSPLRARPGTEREAIHKWRRQRERRAAAASRIKEATDRARAAHKMTSLVVEMKTRLMRPSGMLYLGYLMSVCVLSCLIVLL
;
A
#
# COMPACT_ATOMS: atom_id res chain seq x y z
N MET A 1 -7.09 25.94 5.15
CA MET A 1 -8.54 26.07 4.83
C MET A 1 -9.37 26.03 6.11
N TRP A 2 -9.99 27.14 6.50
CA TRP A 2 -10.86 27.25 7.68
C TRP A 2 -12.27 26.82 7.31
N VAL A 3 -12.92 25.99 8.12
CA VAL A 3 -14.32 25.58 7.91
C VAL A 3 -15.11 26.03 9.12
N ALA A 4 -15.97 27.03 8.91
CA ALA A 4 -17.02 27.38 9.86
C ALA A 4 -18.21 26.46 9.58
N ALA A 5 -18.69 25.74 10.59
CA ALA A 5 -19.91 24.96 10.52
C ALA A 5 -20.99 25.65 11.34
N GLY A 6 -22.16 25.89 10.71
CA GLY A 6 -23.36 26.46 11.33
C GLY A 6 -23.86 27.69 10.58
N MET A 7 -24.84 27.49 9.70
CA MET A 7 -25.68 28.55 9.13
C MET A 7 -26.74 28.97 10.15
N ASP A 8 -26.87 30.27 10.39
CA ASP A 8 -28.14 30.99 10.48
C ASP A 8 -27.89 32.47 10.14
N LYS A 9 -28.90 33.11 9.53
CA LYS A 9 -28.83 34.34 8.70
C LYS A 9 -28.19 35.57 9.36
N PRO A 10 -27.62 36.51 8.57
CA PRO A 10 -26.85 37.63 9.11
C PRO A 10 -27.77 38.81 9.46
N SER A 11 -27.70 39.28 10.72
CA SER A 11 -28.06 40.66 11.03
C SER A 11 -26.81 41.53 10.87
N CYS A 12 -26.91 42.49 9.94
CA CYS A 12 -25.84 43.41 9.60
C CYS A 12 -25.71 44.47 10.70
N SER A 13 -24.55 44.56 11.36
CA SER A 13 -24.08 45.84 11.89
C SER A 13 -22.56 45.92 11.74
N ARG A 14 -22.16 46.90 10.93
CA ARG A 14 -20.79 47.41 10.81
C ARG A 14 -20.32 47.87 12.19
N PHE A 15 -19.09 47.54 12.57
CA PHE A 15 -18.09 48.45 13.15
C PHE A 15 -16.88 47.61 13.58
N GLY A 16 -15.68 48.00 13.11
CA GLY A 16 -14.43 47.31 13.39
C GLY A 16 -14.21 47.08 14.87
N ARG A 17 -14.00 45.83 15.26
CA ARG A 17 -13.48 45.35 16.54
C ARG A 17 -13.27 43.84 16.39
N GLY A 18 -12.11 43.34 16.82
CA GLY A 18 -11.77 41.92 16.75
C GLY A 18 -12.93 41.05 17.23
N ILE A 19 -13.32 40.07 16.41
CA ILE A 19 -14.46 39.19 16.67
C ILE A 19 -14.19 38.48 18.00
N LYS A 20 -14.91 38.85 19.05
CA LYS A 20 -14.88 38.17 20.34
C LYS A 20 -15.65 36.87 20.17
N VAL A 21 -14.92 35.84 19.72
CA VAL A 21 -15.46 34.52 19.49
C VAL A 21 -15.94 33.94 20.82
N SER A 22 -17.26 33.73 20.92
CA SER A 22 -17.94 33.16 22.11
C SER A 22 -17.26 31.86 22.57
N LYS A 23 -17.27 31.59 23.89
CA LYS A 23 -16.74 30.33 24.50
C LYS A 23 -17.26 29.04 23.84
N ARG A 24 -18.35 29.11 23.06
CA ARG A 24 -18.92 27.99 22.30
C ARG A 24 -18.17 27.65 21.01
N PHE A 25 -17.40 28.57 20.46
CA PHE A 25 -16.65 28.35 19.22
C PHE A 25 -15.20 28.00 19.57
N ARG A 26 -14.88 26.70 19.52
CA ARG A 26 -13.49 26.24 19.59
C ARG A 26 -12.85 26.46 18.22
N PHE A 27 -11.84 27.34 18.16
CA PHE A 27 -10.98 27.41 16.99
C PHE A 27 -10.21 26.09 16.85
N CYS A 28 -10.51 25.40 15.75
CA CYS A 28 -9.96 24.11 15.42
C CYS A 28 -9.07 24.26 14.18
N ARG A 29 -7.78 23.92 14.32
CA ARG A 29 -6.85 23.85 13.19
C ARG A 29 -6.92 22.45 12.59
N ARG A 30 -7.23 22.36 11.30
CA ARG A 30 -7.15 21.12 10.55
C ARG A 30 -5.78 21.01 9.88
N ASP A 31 -5.06 19.94 10.17
CA ASP A 31 -3.79 19.58 9.56
C ASP A 31 -3.88 18.19 8.91
N GLU A 32 -2.76 17.72 8.37
CA GLU A 32 -2.65 16.39 7.75
C GLU A 32 -2.89 15.23 8.75
N PHE A 33 -2.74 15.48 10.04
CA PHE A 33 -2.86 14.51 11.12
C PHE A 33 -4.25 14.51 11.80
N GLY A 34 -5.03 15.58 11.64
CA GLY A 34 -6.33 15.69 12.29
C GLY A 34 -6.84 17.11 12.46
N THR A 35 -7.82 17.25 13.33
CA THR A 35 -8.33 18.51 13.81
C THR A 35 -7.84 18.69 15.25
N ARG A 36 -7.06 19.75 15.50
CA ARG A 36 -6.53 20.12 16.82
C ARG A 36 -7.22 21.37 17.35
N SER A 37 -7.44 21.45 18.66
CA SER A 37 -7.92 22.69 19.28
C SER A 37 -6.76 23.70 19.41
N GLN A 38 -7.02 24.97 19.10
CA GLN A 38 -5.99 26.02 19.17
C GLN A 38 -5.67 26.43 20.62
N ARG A 39 -6.64 26.31 21.53
CA ARG A 39 -6.51 26.74 22.93
C ARG A 39 -5.81 25.74 23.84
N GLY A 40 -5.73 24.46 23.43
CA GLY A 40 -5.25 23.35 24.27
C GLY A 40 -3.98 22.66 23.79
N GLY A 41 -3.29 23.20 22.76
CA GLY A 41 -1.93 22.84 22.30
C GLY A 41 -1.69 21.41 21.78
N HIS A 42 -2.22 20.39 22.45
CA HIS A 42 -1.87 18.99 22.28
C HIS A 42 -3.09 18.07 22.18
N GLU A 43 -4.29 18.54 22.53
CA GLU A 43 -5.50 17.72 22.51
C GLU A 43 -6.08 17.60 21.08
N TRP A 44 -6.11 16.36 20.59
CA TRP A 44 -6.71 16.02 19.30
C TRP A 44 -8.23 15.95 19.43
N VAL A 45 -8.93 16.82 18.71
CA VAL A 45 -10.40 16.76 18.63
C VAL A 45 -10.83 15.59 17.76
N LYS A 46 -10.09 15.33 16.67
CA LYS A 46 -10.32 14.18 15.78
C LYS A 46 -9.05 13.87 14.99
N LYS A 47 -8.51 12.64 15.11
CA LYS A 47 -7.39 12.21 14.27
C LYS A 47 -7.88 11.84 12.87
N THR A 48 -7.11 12.19 11.83
CA THR A 48 -7.36 11.69 10.47
C THR A 48 -6.89 10.23 10.36
N PRO A 49 -7.39 9.45 9.39
CA PRO A 49 -6.83 8.14 9.08
C PRO A 49 -5.31 8.16 8.83
N LEU A 50 -4.80 9.26 8.24
CA LEU A 50 -3.35 9.47 8.06
C LEU A 50 -2.62 9.68 9.39
N GLY A 51 -3.19 10.49 10.28
CA GLY A 51 -2.64 10.70 11.62
C GLY A 51 -2.61 9.42 12.45
N LEU A 52 -3.64 8.57 12.32
CA LEU A 52 -3.68 7.24 12.94
C LEU A 52 -2.61 6.30 12.36
N GLU A 53 -2.47 6.23 11.03
CA GLU A 53 -1.41 5.44 10.36
C GLU A 53 -0.02 5.85 10.86
N LEU A 54 0.22 7.15 10.99
CA LEU A 54 1.51 7.70 11.44
C LEU A 54 1.79 7.45 12.91
N SER A 55 0.79 7.60 13.79
CA SER A 55 0.92 7.25 15.22
C SER A 55 1.31 5.79 15.37
N LEU A 56 0.52 4.89 14.76
CA LEU A 56 0.73 3.45 14.84
C LEU A 56 2.08 3.02 14.25
N LYS A 57 2.52 3.61 13.13
CA LYS A 57 3.85 3.32 12.56
C LYS A 57 5.00 3.81 13.44
N THR A 58 4.83 4.96 14.08
CA THR A 58 5.85 5.53 14.98
C THR A 58 5.96 4.65 16.22
N GLU A 59 4.83 4.30 16.83
CA GLU A 59 4.75 3.39 17.99
C GLU A 59 5.34 2.02 17.66
N LEU A 60 4.97 1.43 16.52
CA LEU A 60 5.51 0.15 16.07
C LEU A 60 7.03 0.20 15.90
N ARG A 61 7.56 1.29 15.35
CA ARG A 61 9.01 1.47 15.20
C ARG A 61 9.70 1.57 16.56
N VAL A 62 9.14 2.30 17.50
CA VAL A 62 9.66 2.39 18.87
C VAL A 62 9.66 1.01 19.53
N ILE A 63 8.54 0.29 19.46
CA ILE A 63 8.41 -1.08 19.96
C ILE A 63 9.45 -2.01 19.33
N MET A 64 9.66 -1.91 18.01
CA MET A 64 10.67 -2.70 17.29
C MET A 64 12.10 -2.38 17.72
N GLU A 65 12.41 -1.14 18.10
CA GLU A 65 13.72 -0.81 18.70
C GLU A 65 13.86 -1.42 20.11
N PHE A 66 12.80 -1.45 20.92
CA PHE A 66 12.83 -2.13 22.23
C PHE A 66 13.07 -3.63 22.12
N TYR A 67 12.51 -4.28 21.09
CA TYR A 67 12.75 -5.70 20.83
C TYR A 67 14.19 -6.03 20.42
N LYS A 68 15.01 -5.04 20.03
CA LYS A 68 16.43 -5.26 19.68
C LYS A 68 17.36 -5.26 20.89
N ILE A 69 16.85 -4.96 22.08
CA ILE A 69 17.65 -5.03 23.31
C ILE A 69 18.00 -6.51 23.54
N GLY A 70 19.30 -6.80 23.50
CA GLY A 70 19.82 -8.16 23.68
C GLY A 70 19.40 -8.75 25.03
N GLY A 71 19.10 -10.06 25.05
CA GLY A 71 18.75 -10.80 26.26
C GLY A 71 17.27 -10.82 26.65
N ILE A 72 16.42 -9.94 26.11
CA ILE A 72 14.97 -9.95 26.42
C ILE A 72 14.30 -11.26 25.97
N GLY A 73 14.75 -11.83 24.85
CA GLY A 73 14.23 -13.10 24.32
C GLY A 73 14.48 -14.32 25.22
N GLU A 74 15.40 -14.22 26.18
CA GLU A 74 15.75 -15.31 27.08
C GLU A 74 14.84 -15.37 28.32
N TRP A 75 14.13 -14.28 28.63
CA TRP A 75 13.27 -14.18 29.81
C TRP A 75 12.04 -15.07 29.65
N ASP A 76 11.74 -15.88 30.66
CA ASP A 76 10.66 -16.87 30.57
C ASP A 76 9.27 -16.20 30.61
N GLU A 77 9.11 -15.12 31.37
CA GLU A 77 7.91 -14.28 31.36
C GLU A 77 7.68 -13.65 29.99
N TYR A 78 8.76 -13.27 29.30
CA TYR A 78 8.68 -12.72 27.95
C TYR A 78 8.23 -13.78 26.94
N LYS A 79 8.79 -15.00 27.01
CA LYS A 79 8.36 -16.13 26.16
C LYS A 79 6.89 -16.48 26.39
N GLN A 80 6.40 -16.41 27.63
CA GLN A 80 5.00 -16.66 27.96
C GLN A 80 4.04 -15.66 27.31
N HIS A 81 4.42 -14.38 27.23
CA HIS A 81 3.60 -13.32 26.64
C HIS A 81 3.80 -13.10 25.14
N LEU A 82 4.83 -13.71 24.55
CA LEU A 82 5.19 -13.59 23.13
C LEU A 82 4.02 -13.89 22.17
N PRO A 83 3.17 -14.92 22.38
CA PRO A 83 2.02 -15.18 21.52
C PRO A 83 0.98 -14.04 21.55
N THR A 84 0.70 -13.49 22.73
CA THR A 84 -0.22 -12.36 22.90
C THR A 84 0.32 -11.10 22.25
N MET A 85 1.62 -10.82 22.44
CA MET A 85 2.30 -9.70 21.79
C MET A 85 2.25 -9.82 20.26
N ASN A 86 2.51 -11.02 19.72
CA ASN A 86 2.40 -11.29 18.29
C ASN A 86 0.99 -11.09 17.75
N ALA A 87 -0.05 -11.49 18.51
CA ALA A 87 -1.44 -11.24 18.12
C ALA A 87 -1.76 -9.73 18.06
N HIS A 88 -1.25 -8.94 19.02
CA HIS A 88 -1.38 -7.48 19.00
C HIS A 88 -0.63 -6.86 17.82
N LEU A 89 0.61 -7.29 17.55
CA LEU A 89 1.39 -6.84 16.39
C LEU A 89 0.68 -7.16 15.07
N ALA A 90 0.11 -8.36 14.94
CA ALA A 90 -0.68 -8.75 13.77
C ALA A 90 -1.93 -7.86 13.61
N THR A 91 -2.61 -7.53 14.71
CA THR A 91 -3.77 -6.63 14.69
C THR A 91 -3.37 -5.22 14.24
N ILE A 92 -2.26 -4.69 14.74
CA ILE A 92 -1.70 -3.39 14.34
C ILE A 92 -1.31 -3.43 12.86
N ALA A 93 -0.63 -4.49 12.39
CA ALA A 93 -0.24 -4.65 11.00
C ALA A 93 -1.46 -4.67 10.06
N ALA A 94 -2.52 -5.41 10.43
CA ALA A 94 -3.76 -5.44 9.67
C ALA A 94 -4.43 -4.06 9.61
N ALA A 95 -4.45 -3.32 10.71
CA ALA A 95 -4.97 -1.95 10.74
C ALA A 95 -4.13 -1.01 9.85
N LEU A 96 -2.79 -1.12 9.91
CA LEU A 96 -1.88 -0.34 9.07
C LEU A 96 -2.07 -0.61 7.58
N GLU A 97 -2.26 -1.87 7.19
CA GLU A 97 -2.54 -2.21 5.79
C GLU A 97 -3.89 -1.65 5.33
N ARG A 98 -4.94 -1.66 6.17
CA ARG A 98 -6.22 -1.00 5.86
C ARG A 98 -6.04 0.51 5.67
N TYR A 99 -5.30 1.17 6.56
CA TYR A 99 -5.04 2.61 6.44
C TYR A 99 -4.20 2.95 5.20
N LYS A 100 -3.18 2.13 4.91
CA LYS A 100 -2.34 2.26 3.73
C LYS A 100 -3.13 2.01 2.44
N ALA A 101 -3.98 1.00 2.39
CA ALA A 101 -4.87 0.75 1.25
C ALA A 101 -5.80 1.94 1.01
N GLY A 102 -6.49 2.41 2.05
CA GLY A 102 -7.33 3.60 1.94
C GLY A 102 -6.56 4.89 1.63
N ARG A 103 -5.26 4.97 1.95
CA ARG A 103 -4.38 6.08 1.56
C ARG A 103 -3.99 5.98 0.09
N VAL A 104 -3.64 4.79 -0.40
CA VAL A 104 -3.30 4.52 -1.81
C VAL A 104 -4.51 4.76 -2.71
N GLU A 105 -5.70 4.31 -2.32
CA GLU A 105 -6.97 4.57 -3.04
C GLU A 105 -7.27 6.07 -3.14
N ARG A 106 -7.15 6.78 -2.02
CA ARG A 106 -7.30 8.25 -1.99
C ARG A 106 -6.11 8.96 -2.61
N GLY A 107 -5.07 8.22 -2.98
CA GLY A 107 -3.78 8.64 -3.50
C GLY A 107 -2.97 9.53 -2.58
N LEU A 108 -3.38 9.75 -1.32
CA LEU A 108 -2.89 10.80 -0.40
C LEU A 108 -1.47 10.54 0.10
N PHE A 109 -0.65 11.60 0.13
CA PHE A 109 0.58 11.75 0.90
C PHE A 109 1.54 10.54 0.88
N PRO A 110 2.59 10.54 0.03
CA PRO A 110 3.70 9.61 0.19
C PRO A 110 4.29 9.79 1.59
N LEU A 111 4.35 8.68 2.33
CA LEU A 111 4.99 8.60 3.64
C LEU A 111 6.37 8.00 3.44
N VAL A 112 7.41 8.75 3.74
CA VAL A 112 8.80 8.28 3.70
C VAL A 112 9.33 8.23 5.13
N PRO A 113 9.79 7.08 5.63
CA PRO A 113 10.37 7.02 6.96
C PRO A 113 11.61 7.91 7.05
N LYS A 114 11.78 8.62 8.17
CA LYS A 114 13.06 9.25 8.48
C LYS A 114 14.06 8.16 8.86
N GLN A 115 15.31 8.31 8.42
CA GLN A 115 16.39 7.38 8.78
C GLN A 115 16.89 7.63 10.21
N THR A 116 16.87 8.88 10.65
CA THR A 116 17.44 9.33 11.94
C THR A 116 16.44 9.41 13.09
N SER A 117 15.14 9.20 12.84
CA SER A 117 14.13 9.26 13.90
C SER A 117 12.95 8.34 13.64
N ALA A 118 12.14 8.12 14.68
CA ALA A 118 10.92 7.33 14.57
C ALA A 118 9.83 7.99 13.70
N GLY A 119 10.05 9.23 13.24
CA GLY A 119 9.08 10.01 12.45
C GLY A 119 9.10 9.72 10.94
N PHE A 120 8.17 10.35 10.24
CA PHE A 120 7.98 10.23 8.79
C PHE A 120 7.97 11.61 8.11
N TRP A 121 8.52 11.66 6.90
CA TRP A 121 8.31 12.76 5.97
C TRP A 121 6.98 12.57 5.25
N ILE A 122 6.15 13.60 5.30
CA ILE A 122 4.86 13.66 4.60
C ILE A 122 5.05 14.62 3.43
N HIS A 123 5.06 14.07 2.21
CA HIS A 123 5.07 14.91 1.01
C HIS A 123 3.64 15.38 0.73
N SER A 124 3.31 16.55 1.29
CA SER A 124 1.97 17.12 1.26
C SER A 124 1.85 18.25 0.25
N PRO A 125 0.94 18.16 -0.75
CA PRO A 125 0.57 19.30 -1.58
C PRO A 125 0.01 20.48 -0.77
N LEU A 126 -0.45 20.24 0.48
CA LEU A 126 -0.97 21.27 1.38
C LEU A 126 0.12 22.11 2.03
N ARG A 127 1.40 21.72 1.92
CA ARG A 127 2.55 22.55 2.33
C ARG A 127 2.97 23.54 1.23
N ALA A 128 2.23 23.63 0.12
CA ALA A 128 2.45 24.63 -0.91
C ALA A 128 2.20 26.05 -0.37
N ARG A 129 2.82 27.05 -1.02
CA ARG A 129 2.74 28.46 -0.62
C ARG A 129 1.27 28.90 -0.50
N PRO A 130 0.86 29.64 0.55
CA PRO A 130 -0.53 30.11 0.69
C PRO A 130 -0.98 30.82 -0.60
N GLY A 131 -2.11 30.40 -1.16
CA GLY A 131 -2.61 30.84 -2.47
C GLY A 131 -2.49 29.81 -3.60
N THR A 132 -1.52 28.89 -3.53
CA THR A 132 -1.30 27.86 -4.58
C THR A 132 -1.87 26.48 -4.24
N GLU A 133 -2.55 26.35 -3.09
CA GLU A 133 -3.06 25.07 -2.55
C GLU A 133 -4.01 24.36 -3.53
N ARG A 134 -4.94 25.10 -4.15
CA ARG A 134 -5.89 24.54 -5.12
C ARG A 134 -5.19 23.99 -6.36
N GLU A 135 -4.24 24.74 -6.91
CA GLU A 135 -3.47 24.33 -8.08
C GLU A 135 -2.56 23.14 -7.78
N ALA A 136 -1.93 23.12 -6.61
CA ALA A 136 -1.13 21.99 -6.14
C ALA A 136 -1.99 20.71 -6.02
N ILE A 137 -3.20 20.82 -5.47
CA ILE A 137 -4.17 19.71 -5.40
C ILE A 137 -4.56 19.24 -6.81
N HIS A 138 -4.87 20.16 -7.73
CA HIS A 138 -5.25 19.82 -9.11
C HIS A 138 -4.11 19.16 -9.90
N LYS A 139 -2.89 19.70 -9.84
CA LYS A 139 -1.70 19.14 -10.50
C LYS A 139 -1.42 17.73 -10.01
N TRP A 140 -1.56 17.53 -8.70
CA TRP A 140 -1.32 16.26 -8.07
C TRP A 140 -2.42 15.23 -8.38
N ARG A 141 -3.70 15.63 -8.49
CA ARG A 141 -4.78 14.76 -8.99
C ARG A 141 -4.50 14.28 -10.43
N ARG A 142 -4.11 15.19 -11.34
CA ARG A 142 -3.71 14.83 -12.71
C ARG A 142 -2.52 13.87 -12.74
N GLN A 143 -1.51 14.09 -11.90
CA GLN A 143 -0.35 13.20 -11.83
C GLN A 143 -0.74 11.79 -11.37
N ARG A 144 -1.72 11.67 -10.48
CA ARG A 144 -2.27 10.39 -10.05
C ARG A 144 -3.00 9.66 -11.17
N GLU A 145 -3.89 10.35 -11.89
CA GLU A 145 -4.61 9.77 -13.03
C GLU A 145 -3.63 9.21 -14.07
N ARG A 146 -2.56 9.96 -14.36
CA ARG A 146 -1.48 9.49 -15.25
C ARG A 146 -0.77 8.23 -14.74
N ARG A 147 -0.47 8.17 -13.43
CA ARG A 147 0.16 6.98 -12.82
C ARG A 147 -0.78 5.78 -12.79
N ALA A 148 -2.06 5.99 -12.52
CA ALA A 148 -3.08 4.94 -12.54
C ALA A 148 -3.24 4.37 -13.95
N ALA A 149 -3.31 5.22 -14.97
CA ALA A 149 -3.36 4.80 -16.38
C ALA A 149 -2.08 4.08 -16.82
N ALA A 150 -0.90 4.50 -16.34
CA ALA A 150 0.35 3.78 -16.60
C ALA A 150 0.36 2.40 -15.93
N ALA A 151 -0.10 2.31 -14.68
CA ALA A 151 -0.19 1.05 -13.95
C ALA A 151 -1.19 0.07 -14.59
N SER A 152 -2.34 0.55 -15.08
CA SER A 152 -3.30 -0.31 -15.79
C SER A 152 -2.71 -0.85 -17.09
N ARG A 153 -1.98 -0.01 -17.85
CA ARG A 153 -1.27 -0.45 -19.06
C ARG A 153 -0.22 -1.51 -18.78
N ILE A 154 0.56 -1.35 -17.70
CA ILE A 154 1.55 -2.35 -17.28
C ILE A 154 0.83 -3.66 -16.88
N LYS A 155 -0.25 -3.57 -16.11
CA LYS A 155 -1.03 -4.74 -15.70
C LYS A 155 -1.59 -5.50 -16.91
N GLU A 156 -2.20 -4.79 -17.86
CA GLU A 156 -2.69 -5.37 -19.10
C GLU A 156 -1.57 -6.02 -19.91
N ALA A 157 -0.41 -5.38 -20.02
CA ALA A 157 0.76 -5.95 -20.70
C ALA A 157 1.23 -7.23 -20.02
N THR A 158 1.29 -7.26 -18.68
CA THR A 158 1.66 -8.47 -17.93
C THR A 158 0.64 -9.59 -18.07
N ASP A 159 -0.66 -9.26 -18.10
CA ASP A 159 -1.72 -10.26 -18.26
C ASP A 159 -1.71 -10.84 -19.69
N ARG A 160 -1.47 -10.01 -20.71
CA ARG A 160 -1.27 -10.48 -22.10
C ARG A 160 -0.02 -11.36 -22.23
N ALA A 161 1.09 -10.98 -21.62
CA ALA A 161 2.31 -11.79 -21.61
C ALA A 161 2.07 -13.15 -20.94
N ARG A 162 1.35 -13.18 -19.81
CA ARG A 162 0.96 -14.41 -19.12
C ARG A 162 0.03 -15.28 -19.98
N ALA A 163 -0.93 -14.68 -20.68
CA ALA A 163 -1.83 -15.40 -21.59
C ALA A 163 -1.06 -16.00 -22.78
N ALA A 164 -0.15 -15.24 -23.39
CA ALA A 164 0.72 -15.71 -24.46
C ALA A 164 1.60 -16.88 -24.00
N HIS A 165 2.20 -16.79 -22.83
CA HIS A 165 3.01 -17.87 -22.25
C HIS A 165 2.21 -19.17 -22.04
N LYS A 166 0.96 -19.06 -21.56
CA LYS A 166 0.06 -20.21 -21.41
C LYS A 166 -0.29 -20.84 -22.77
N MET A 167 -0.54 -20.02 -23.78
CA MET A 167 -0.85 -20.51 -25.11
C MET A 167 0.36 -21.21 -25.75
N THR A 168 1.55 -20.65 -25.59
CA THR A 168 2.79 -21.30 -26.03
C THR A 168 3.06 -22.61 -25.29
N SER A 169 2.81 -22.69 -23.98
CA SER A 169 3.00 -23.94 -23.24
C SER A 169 2.03 -25.03 -23.69
N LEU A 170 0.78 -24.68 -23.97
CA LEU A 170 -0.22 -25.64 -24.50
C LEU A 170 0.17 -26.15 -25.89
N VAL A 171 0.65 -25.28 -26.77
CA VAL A 171 1.12 -25.67 -28.11
C VAL A 171 2.34 -26.60 -28.02
N VAL A 172 3.29 -26.31 -27.12
CA VAL A 172 4.45 -27.19 -26.88
C VAL A 172 3.99 -28.54 -26.31
N GLU A 173 3.05 -28.56 -25.38
CA GLU A 173 2.51 -29.81 -24.82
C GLU A 173 1.75 -30.65 -25.87
N MET A 174 0.95 -30.02 -26.73
CA MET A 174 0.31 -30.71 -27.84
C MET A 174 1.34 -31.30 -28.82
N LYS A 175 2.39 -30.53 -29.13
CA LYS A 175 3.47 -31.00 -30.01
C LYS A 175 4.23 -32.19 -29.41
N THR A 176 4.52 -32.17 -28.10
CA THR A 176 5.21 -33.29 -27.44
C THR A 176 4.32 -34.53 -27.33
N ARG A 177 3.00 -34.37 -27.12
CA ARG A 177 2.04 -35.49 -27.16
C ARG A 177 1.93 -36.09 -28.56
N LEU A 178 2.02 -35.29 -29.62
CA LEU A 178 1.95 -35.76 -31.00
C LEU A 178 3.27 -36.41 -31.47
N MET A 179 4.42 -35.95 -31.00
CA MET A 179 5.73 -36.53 -31.35
C MET A 179 6.05 -37.84 -30.59
N ARG A 180 5.40 -38.08 -29.44
CA ARG A 180 5.58 -39.30 -28.64
C ARG A 180 5.24 -40.60 -29.41
N PRO A 181 4.07 -40.72 -30.08
CA PRO A 181 3.73 -41.93 -30.83
C PRO A 181 4.55 -42.08 -32.13
N SER A 182 4.93 -41.00 -32.81
CA SER A 182 5.73 -41.09 -34.04
C SER A 182 7.16 -41.58 -33.78
N GLY A 183 7.78 -41.16 -32.66
CA GLY A 183 9.07 -41.71 -32.24
C GLY A 183 9.00 -43.20 -31.89
N MET A 184 7.94 -43.64 -31.23
CA MET A 184 7.70 -45.06 -30.90
C MET A 184 7.53 -45.91 -32.17
N LEU A 185 6.78 -45.42 -33.16
CA LEU A 185 6.58 -46.12 -34.44
C LEU A 185 7.88 -46.22 -35.24
N TYR A 186 8.71 -45.17 -35.25
CA TYR A 186 10.00 -45.17 -35.92
C TYR A 186 11.00 -46.15 -35.26
N LEU A 187 11.02 -46.21 -33.93
CA LEU A 187 11.81 -47.21 -33.19
C LEU A 187 11.34 -48.64 -33.48
N GLY A 188 10.02 -48.88 -33.50
CA GLY A 188 9.46 -50.19 -33.87
C GLY A 188 9.84 -50.61 -35.29
N TYR A 189 9.81 -49.67 -36.25
CA TYR A 189 10.26 -49.90 -37.62
C TYR A 189 11.75 -50.26 -37.69
N LEU A 190 12.62 -49.52 -37.00
CA LEU A 190 14.05 -49.82 -36.92
C LEU A 190 14.32 -51.22 -36.36
N MET A 191 13.64 -51.59 -35.27
CA MET A 191 13.78 -52.93 -34.69
C MET A 191 13.29 -54.02 -35.66
N SER A 192 12.20 -53.79 -36.38
CA SER A 192 11.72 -54.73 -37.41
C SER A 192 12.73 -54.94 -38.53
N VAL A 193 13.34 -53.86 -39.03
CA VAL A 193 14.37 -53.95 -40.09
C VAL A 193 15.61 -54.68 -39.57
N CYS A 194 16.04 -54.43 -38.33
CA CYS A 194 17.15 -55.17 -37.72
C CYS A 194 16.85 -56.66 -37.62
N VAL A 195 15.68 -57.06 -37.11
CA VAL A 195 15.29 -58.48 -37.01
C VAL A 195 15.27 -59.15 -38.39
N LEU A 196 14.69 -58.49 -39.40
CA LEU A 196 14.67 -59.01 -40.77
C LEU A 196 16.08 -59.16 -41.35
N SER A 197 16.96 -58.19 -41.13
CA SER A 197 18.35 -58.28 -41.58
C SER A 197 19.11 -59.43 -40.90
N CYS A 198 18.89 -59.65 -39.59
CA CYS A 198 19.48 -60.77 -38.87
C CYS A 198 18.95 -62.12 -39.39
N LEU A 199 17.66 -62.21 -39.70
CA LEU A 199 17.07 -63.43 -40.26
C LEU A 199 17.65 -63.75 -41.65
N ILE A 200 17.84 -62.75 -42.52
CA ILE A 200 18.43 -62.95 -43.85
C ILE A 200 19.88 -63.41 -43.77
N VAL A 201 20.67 -62.92 -42.79
CA VAL A 201 22.08 -63.33 -42.62
C VAL A 201 22.20 -64.73 -42.01
N LEU A 202 21.18 -65.21 -41.28
CA LEU A 202 21.17 -66.52 -40.64
C LEU A 202 20.57 -67.65 -41.52
N LEU A 203 19.98 -67.30 -42.66
CA LEU A 203 19.36 -68.21 -43.64
C LEU A 203 20.31 -68.46 -44.82
#